data_AF-A0A926WQK2-F1
#
_entry.id   AF-A0A926WQK2-F1
#
_cell.length_a   1.000
_cell.length_b   1.000
_cell.length_c   1.000
_cell.angle_alpha   90.00
_cell.angle_beta   90.00
_cell.angle_gamma   90.00
#
_symmetry.space_group_name_H-M   'P 1'
#
loop_
_entity.id
_entity.type
_entity.pdbx_description
1 polymer ?
#
loop_
_entity_poly.entity_id
_entity_poly.type
_entity_poly.pdbx_seq_one_letter_code
_entity_poly.pdbx_strand_id
1 'polypeptide(L)'
;MKVILGALSKLLAGELLIDKNPLTLIQELDLKGQKIEEDFWQLLKMHFCGQTPSRKYIERVDEQAFNQPYLIKGVDMYGFLLNAKCYKLQEICDKYLNIGSSKFYCPAAPYVVLTINNIESLQSINSPDSEKGYVTEQEAIFWVPVLMGTKVGLLFKPERLVWFMAYLFVNNSPVLVSGREIFGFPKQIATFTFPSQPGETEPLSVDTLVFKKFFQNLKAEEARIIEVKTKKSLNDQTNSYEDPAEFLADMVNNLKINQVTIPNFDISLDLISGALGKAVNIIGLKEFRDIEDSSTACYKAIVYTPMRVTNFSRGTIIKNSLVKIHNYASHRICQELGLSNSDAQVAEITPSLSFYINFDFQVDNGKVLWEEGWQKRWKDQETDLD
;
A
#
# COMPACT_ATOMS: atom_id res chain seq x y z
N MET A 1 5.44 30.21 41.98
CA MET A 1 4.56 30.98 42.90
C MET A 1 3.50 31.83 42.18
N LYS A 2 3.84 32.78 41.28
CA LYS A 2 2.84 33.59 40.53
C LYS A 2 1.89 32.77 39.65
N VAL A 3 2.40 31.70 39.03
CA VAL A 3 1.60 30.77 38.20
C VAL A 3 0.63 29.94 39.06
N ILE A 4 1.09 29.50 40.24
CA ILE A 4 0.30 28.73 41.21
C ILE A 4 -0.86 29.58 41.75
N LEU A 5 -0.60 30.85 42.08
CA LEU A 5 -1.63 31.82 42.49
C LEU A 5 -2.65 32.10 41.38
N GLY A 6 -2.21 32.11 40.11
CA GLY A 6 -3.11 32.27 38.96
C GLY A 6 -4.05 31.09 38.74
N ALA A 7 -3.57 29.86 38.93
CA ALA A 7 -4.38 28.66 38.83
C ALA A 7 -5.41 28.55 39.98
N LEU A 8 -4.99 28.83 41.22
CA LEU A 8 -5.87 28.88 42.39
C LEU A 8 -6.95 29.96 42.28
N SER A 9 -6.62 31.12 41.71
CA SER A 9 -7.57 32.20 41.45
C SER A 9 -8.70 31.79 40.50
N LYS A 10 -8.40 31.00 39.46
CA LYS A 10 -9.41 30.54 38.49
C LYS A 10 -10.26 29.39 39.03
N LEU A 11 -9.66 28.55 39.87
CA LEU A 11 -10.33 27.45 40.58
C LEU A 11 -11.35 27.98 41.60
N LEU A 12 -11.00 29.03 42.33
CA LEU A 12 -11.89 29.71 43.29
C LEU A 12 -12.98 30.55 42.60
N ALA A 13 -12.78 30.93 41.34
CA ALA A 13 -13.76 31.66 40.52
C ALA A 13 -14.82 30.74 39.88
N GLY A 14 -14.74 29.42 40.05
CA GLY A 14 -15.71 28.46 39.49
C GLY A 14 -15.58 28.22 37.99
N GLU A 15 -14.50 28.68 37.35
CA GLU A 15 -14.24 28.53 35.91
C GLU A 15 -13.67 27.14 35.54
N LEU A 16 -13.43 26.27 36.52
CA LEU A 16 -12.93 24.90 36.37
C LEU A 16 -13.85 23.95 37.14
N LEU A 17 -14.59 23.10 36.42
CA LEU A 17 -15.42 22.05 37.02
C LEU A 17 -14.51 20.90 37.49
N ILE A 18 -14.52 20.64 38.80
CA ILE A 18 -13.78 19.53 39.42
C ILE A 18 -14.79 18.66 40.15
N ASP A 19 -14.74 17.36 39.91
CA ASP A 19 -15.63 16.35 40.52
C ASP A 19 -15.26 16.04 41.99
N LYS A 20 -14.31 16.79 42.58
CA LYS A 20 -13.87 16.69 43.98
C LYS A 20 -13.59 18.07 44.59
N ASN A 21 -13.84 18.16 45.90
CA ASN A 21 -13.64 19.38 46.68
C ASN A 21 -12.16 19.84 46.63
N PRO A 22 -11.88 21.11 46.28
CA PRO A 22 -10.52 21.66 46.21
C PRO A 22 -9.69 21.48 47.50
N LEU A 23 -10.35 21.42 48.66
CA LEU A 23 -9.68 21.21 49.95
C LEU A 23 -9.09 19.81 50.09
N THR A 24 -9.72 18.78 49.51
CA THR A 24 -9.18 17.42 49.52
C THR A 24 -7.91 17.28 48.67
N LEU A 25 -7.81 18.05 47.58
CA LEU A 25 -6.62 18.08 46.71
C LEU A 25 -5.40 18.71 47.40
N ILE A 26 -5.63 19.76 48.20
CA ILE A 26 -4.59 20.45 48.97
C ILE A 26 -4.08 19.54 50.10
N GLN A 27 -4.95 18.78 50.76
CA GLN A 27 -4.58 17.83 51.81
C GLN A 27 -3.76 16.65 51.29
N GLU A 28 -4.05 16.15 50.08
CA GLU A 28 -3.26 15.08 49.44
C GLU A 28 -1.86 15.55 49.01
N LEU A 29 -1.71 16.82 48.60
CA LEU A 29 -0.43 17.42 48.22
C LEU A 29 0.46 17.72 49.44
N ASP A 30 -0.14 18.06 50.59
CA ASP A 30 0.57 18.34 51.84
C ASP A 30 1.17 17.06 52.47
N LEU A 31 0.51 15.91 52.26
CA LEU A 31 0.97 14.60 52.75
C LEU A 31 2.20 14.03 52.01
N LYS A 32 2.51 14.51 50.79
CA LYS A 32 3.46 13.84 49.89
C LYS A 32 4.90 14.33 49.88
N GLY A 33 5.21 15.51 50.42
CA GLY A 33 6.59 15.94 50.69
C GLY A 33 7.52 16.13 49.47
N GLN A 34 8.11 17.32 49.40
CA GLN A 34 9.28 17.73 48.58
C GLN A 34 9.23 17.67 47.03
N LYS A 35 8.19 17.13 46.38
CA LYS A 35 8.01 17.24 44.92
C LYS A 35 6.70 17.92 44.49
N ILE A 36 6.26 18.90 45.29
CA ILE A 36 4.97 19.60 45.14
C ILE A 36 4.72 20.08 43.71
N GLU A 37 5.72 20.59 42.98
CA GLU A 37 5.51 21.10 41.62
C GLU A 37 5.38 19.99 40.57
N GLU A 38 6.20 18.93 40.63
CA GLU A 38 6.10 17.78 39.72
C GLU A 38 4.82 16.97 39.96
N ASP A 39 4.48 16.75 41.22
CA ASP A 39 3.27 16.02 41.62
C ASP A 39 2.00 16.81 41.27
N PHE A 40 2.03 18.14 41.43
CA PHE A 40 0.95 19.03 41.01
C PHE A 40 0.77 19.00 39.49
N TRP A 41 1.85 19.04 38.70
CA TRP A 41 1.76 18.92 37.24
C TRP A 41 1.29 17.53 36.77
N GLN A 42 1.65 16.45 37.48
CA GLN A 42 1.10 15.12 37.20
C GLN A 42 -0.39 15.01 37.54
N LEU A 43 -0.80 15.53 38.70
CA LEU A 43 -2.22 15.57 39.11
C LEU A 43 -3.06 16.39 38.14
N LEU A 44 -2.54 17.55 37.71
CA LEU A 44 -3.18 18.37 36.68
C LEU A 44 -3.29 17.62 35.35
N LYS A 45 -2.24 16.92 34.91
CA LYS A 45 -2.28 16.08 33.71
C LYS A 45 -3.26 14.92 33.83
N MET A 46 -3.47 14.34 35.01
CA MET A 46 -4.42 13.24 35.20
C MET A 46 -5.88 13.70 35.25
N HIS A 47 -6.15 14.89 35.79
CA HIS A 47 -7.51 15.37 36.04
C HIS A 47 -8.02 16.38 35.00
N PHE A 48 -7.12 17.14 34.36
CA PHE A 48 -7.49 18.20 33.40
C PHE A 48 -7.05 17.93 31.97
N CYS A 49 -6.05 17.07 31.75
CA CYS A 49 -5.89 16.44 30.44
C CYS A 49 -6.64 15.12 30.52
N GLY A 50 -7.85 15.06 29.96
CA GLY A 50 -8.62 13.82 29.91
C GLY A 50 -7.72 12.66 29.49
N GLN A 51 -7.85 11.51 30.17
CA GLN A 51 -7.20 10.29 29.71
C GLN A 51 -7.53 10.16 28.23
N THR A 52 -6.53 10.28 27.36
CA THR A 52 -6.77 10.07 25.94
C THR A 52 -7.38 8.68 25.85
N PRO A 53 -8.62 8.53 25.35
CA PRO A 53 -9.26 7.23 25.29
C PRO A 53 -8.29 6.25 24.65
N SER A 54 -8.14 5.08 25.28
CA SER A 54 -7.27 4.02 24.76
C SER A 54 -7.57 3.83 23.28
N ARG A 55 -6.60 4.17 22.40
CA ARG A 55 -6.71 4.01 20.94
C ARG A 55 -6.53 2.54 20.53
N LYS A 56 -6.94 1.62 21.40
CA LYS A 56 -6.84 0.19 21.15
C LYS A 56 -7.84 -0.16 20.06
N TYR A 57 -7.38 -0.86 19.03
CA TYR A 57 -8.26 -1.42 18.02
C TYR A 57 -9.24 -2.40 18.70
N ILE A 58 -10.53 -2.26 18.39
CA ILE A 58 -11.57 -3.12 18.95
C ILE A 58 -11.77 -4.28 17.96
N GLU A 59 -11.23 -5.43 18.32
CA GLU A 59 -11.32 -6.65 17.51
C GLU A 59 -12.75 -7.19 17.48
N ARG A 60 -13.18 -7.67 16.31
CA ARG A 60 -14.40 -8.47 16.15
C ARG A 60 -14.01 -9.89 15.75
N VAL A 61 -14.77 -10.86 16.25
CA VAL A 61 -14.47 -12.29 16.02
C VAL A 61 -14.56 -12.64 14.53
N ASP A 62 -15.54 -12.08 13.84
CA ASP A 62 -15.82 -12.26 12.42
C ASP A 62 -15.17 -11.17 11.53
N GLU A 63 -14.21 -10.42 12.07
CA GLU A 63 -13.55 -9.35 11.31
C GLU A 63 -12.77 -9.90 10.12
N GLN A 64 -12.94 -9.23 8.98
CA GLN A 64 -12.24 -9.55 7.74
C GLN A 64 -10.90 -8.81 7.64
N ALA A 65 -10.76 -7.67 8.30
CA ALA A 65 -9.49 -6.98 8.48
C ALA A 65 -8.61 -7.76 9.46
N PHE A 66 -7.73 -8.61 8.95
CA PHE A 66 -6.76 -9.36 9.75
C PHE A 66 -5.65 -8.44 10.24
N ASN A 67 -5.10 -8.67 11.42
CA ASN A 67 -4.01 -7.84 11.94
C ASN A 67 -2.65 -8.19 11.31
N GLN A 68 -1.85 -7.16 11.05
CA GLN A 68 -0.48 -7.28 10.57
C GLN A 68 0.51 -7.70 11.70
N PRO A 69 1.70 -8.26 11.40
CA PRO A 69 2.26 -8.54 10.07
C PRO A 69 1.76 -9.86 9.48
N TYR A 70 1.97 -10.04 8.17
CA TYR A 70 1.49 -11.20 7.41
C TYR A 70 2.64 -12.06 6.91
N LEU A 71 2.46 -13.37 7.03
CA LEU A 71 3.31 -14.38 6.39
C LEU A 71 2.61 -14.91 5.14
N ILE A 72 3.31 -14.88 4.00
CA ILE A 72 2.81 -15.32 2.71
C ILE A 72 3.73 -16.42 2.18
N LYS A 73 3.16 -17.57 1.81
CA LYS A 73 3.92 -18.71 1.29
C LYS A 73 3.33 -19.29 0.02
N GLY A 74 4.18 -19.95 -0.76
CA GLY A 74 3.80 -20.67 -1.96
C GLY A 74 3.31 -19.73 -3.05
N VAL A 75 4.09 -18.69 -3.35
CA VAL A 75 3.71 -17.66 -4.32
C VAL A 75 4.22 -18.06 -5.69
N ASP A 76 3.30 -18.38 -6.58
CA ASP A 76 3.56 -18.49 -8.02
C ASP A 76 3.26 -17.16 -8.70
N MET A 77 4.30 -16.39 -9.02
CA MET A 77 4.18 -15.06 -9.62
C MET A 77 4.59 -15.07 -11.09
N TYR A 78 3.68 -14.59 -11.94
CA TYR A 78 3.92 -14.30 -13.35
C TYR A 78 4.10 -12.80 -13.53
N GLY A 79 5.31 -12.37 -13.92
CA GLY A 79 5.65 -10.96 -14.11
C GLY A 79 5.79 -10.58 -15.58
N PHE A 80 5.28 -9.40 -15.93
CA PHE A 80 5.30 -8.83 -17.28
C PHE A 80 5.70 -7.36 -17.22
N LEU A 81 6.84 -7.03 -17.80
CA LEU A 81 7.36 -5.66 -17.86
C LEU A 81 6.77 -4.92 -19.05
N LEU A 82 5.93 -3.92 -18.80
CA LEU A 82 5.17 -3.19 -19.81
C LEU A 82 5.73 -1.77 -19.98
N ASN A 83 6.03 -1.38 -21.22
CA ASN A 83 6.48 0.00 -21.50
C ASN A 83 5.36 1.01 -21.26
N ALA A 84 5.71 2.11 -20.59
CA ALA A 84 4.80 3.16 -20.16
C ALA A 84 5.34 4.56 -20.50
N LYS A 85 4.46 5.54 -20.59
CA LYS A 85 4.84 6.94 -20.75
C LYS A 85 5.17 7.54 -19.39
N CYS A 86 6.43 7.95 -19.19
CA CYS A 86 6.90 8.50 -17.91
C CYS A 86 6.03 9.66 -17.38
N TYR A 87 5.58 10.58 -18.25
CA TYR A 87 4.72 11.69 -17.82
C TYR A 87 3.36 11.23 -17.27
N LYS A 88 2.80 10.11 -17.76
CA LYS A 88 1.58 9.51 -17.21
C LYS A 88 1.80 8.91 -15.83
N LEU A 89 2.95 8.25 -15.64
CA LEU A 89 3.34 7.77 -14.32
C LEU A 89 3.61 8.92 -13.33
N GLN A 90 4.09 10.07 -13.81
CA GLN A 90 4.21 11.27 -12.99
C GLN A 90 2.83 11.83 -12.59
N GLU A 91 1.85 11.86 -13.50
CA GLU A 91 0.46 12.24 -13.17
C GLU A 91 -0.12 11.36 -12.05
N ILE A 92 0.20 10.05 -12.05
CA ILE A 92 -0.18 9.12 -10.96
C ILE A 92 0.52 9.49 -9.64
N CYS A 93 1.84 9.73 -9.66
CA CYS A 93 2.57 10.16 -8.47
C CYS A 93 2.00 11.47 -7.92
N ASP A 94 1.68 12.43 -8.79
CA ASP A 94 1.13 13.72 -8.41
C ASP A 94 -0.26 13.60 -7.79
N LYS A 95 -1.11 12.75 -8.37
CA LYS A 95 -2.47 12.51 -7.90
C LYS A 95 -2.54 11.78 -6.56
N TYR A 96 -1.70 10.76 -6.36
CA TYR A 96 -1.84 9.85 -5.22
C TYR A 96 -0.78 10.01 -4.13
N LEU A 97 0.42 10.52 -4.45
CA LEU A 97 1.55 10.55 -3.51
C LEU A 97 2.03 11.98 -3.18
N ASN A 98 2.05 12.91 -4.14
CA ASN A 98 2.51 14.29 -3.92
C ASN A 98 1.40 15.22 -3.35
N ILE A 99 0.66 14.74 -2.35
CA ILE A 99 -0.53 15.41 -1.78
C ILE A 99 -0.27 16.18 -0.48
N GLY A 100 0.94 16.07 0.10
CA GLY A 100 1.31 16.70 1.37
C GLY A 100 2.83 16.72 1.56
N SER A 101 3.41 17.90 1.75
CA SER A 101 4.77 18.27 1.30
C SER A 101 5.98 17.81 2.14
N SER A 102 6.03 16.60 2.69
CA SER A 102 7.24 16.10 3.38
C SER A 102 8.24 15.40 2.44
N LYS A 103 7.73 14.78 1.38
CA LYS A 103 8.50 14.05 0.36
C LYS A 103 7.99 14.37 -1.03
N PHE A 104 8.84 14.12 -2.02
CA PHE A 104 8.50 14.18 -3.43
C PHE A 104 8.68 12.81 -4.08
N TYR A 105 7.75 12.47 -4.95
CA TYR A 105 7.65 11.18 -5.63
C TYR A 105 7.66 11.39 -7.14
N CYS A 106 8.54 10.66 -7.83
CA CYS A 106 8.57 10.62 -9.30
C CYS A 106 8.84 9.20 -9.82
N PRO A 107 8.42 8.86 -11.04
CA PRO A 107 8.70 7.55 -11.63
C PRO A 107 10.20 7.27 -11.70
N ALA A 108 10.62 6.08 -11.28
CA ALA A 108 12.00 5.64 -11.41
C ALA A 108 12.34 5.22 -12.84
N ALA A 109 11.35 4.76 -13.60
CA ALA A 109 11.54 4.25 -14.94
C ALA A 109 10.26 4.34 -15.81
N PRO A 110 10.36 4.32 -17.15
CA PRO A 110 9.22 4.40 -18.07
C PRO A 110 8.54 3.03 -18.27
N TYR A 111 8.27 2.31 -17.19
CA TYR A 111 7.62 1.01 -17.25
C TYR A 111 6.75 0.73 -16.03
N VAL A 112 5.84 -0.21 -16.22
CA VAL A 112 4.98 -0.80 -15.19
C VAL A 112 5.24 -2.30 -15.18
N VAL A 113 5.27 -2.91 -14.00
CA VAL A 113 5.34 -4.37 -13.88
C VAL A 113 3.93 -4.86 -13.58
N LEU A 114 3.33 -5.62 -14.49
CA LEU A 114 2.14 -6.41 -14.21
C LEU A 114 2.58 -7.72 -13.56
N THR A 115 2.10 -8.01 -12.35
CA THR A 115 2.23 -9.35 -11.75
C THR A 115 0.87 -10.01 -11.64
N ILE A 116 0.79 -11.31 -11.90
CA ILE A 116 -0.39 -12.13 -11.62
C ILE A 116 0.09 -13.29 -10.76
N ASN A 117 -0.48 -13.45 -9.57
CA ASN A 117 0.05 -14.31 -8.52
C ASN A 117 -1.01 -15.30 -8.05
N ASN A 118 -0.63 -16.56 -7.89
CA ASN A 118 -1.38 -17.55 -7.14
C ASN A 118 -0.62 -17.83 -5.84
N ILE A 119 -1.31 -17.68 -4.70
CA ILE A 119 -0.72 -17.69 -3.36
C ILE A 119 -1.41 -18.79 -2.55
N GLU A 120 -0.62 -19.76 -2.10
CA GLU A 120 -1.13 -20.89 -1.32
C GLU A 120 -1.61 -20.49 0.07
N SER A 121 -0.90 -19.58 0.74
CA SER A 121 -1.30 -19.14 2.08
C SER A 121 -0.90 -17.72 2.39
N LEU A 122 -1.84 -16.99 3.01
CA LEU A 122 -1.66 -15.72 3.69
C LEU A 122 -2.24 -15.85 5.10
N GLN A 123 -1.47 -15.48 6.12
CA GLN A 123 -1.90 -15.50 7.51
C GLN A 123 -1.29 -14.37 8.35
N SER A 124 -1.99 -13.95 9.39
CA SER A 124 -1.45 -13.08 10.43
C SER A 124 -0.39 -13.81 11.26
N ILE A 125 0.64 -13.07 11.67
CA ILE A 125 1.68 -13.57 12.56
C ILE A 125 1.34 -13.28 14.02
N ASN A 126 0.62 -12.19 14.29
CA ASN A 126 0.33 -11.73 15.65
C ASN A 126 -1.04 -12.21 16.15
N SER A 127 -1.15 -12.41 17.46
CA SER A 127 -2.43 -12.58 18.16
C SER A 127 -3.29 -11.30 18.02
N PRO A 128 -4.63 -11.40 17.93
CA PRO A 128 -5.41 -12.65 17.99
C PRO A 128 -5.46 -13.44 16.67
N ASP A 129 -5.20 -12.80 15.53
CA ASP A 129 -5.53 -13.42 14.24
C ASP A 129 -4.55 -14.52 13.78
N SER A 130 -3.39 -14.66 14.43
CA SER A 130 -2.54 -15.84 14.26
C SER A 130 -3.27 -17.17 14.54
N GLU A 131 -4.37 -17.13 15.29
CA GLU A 131 -5.21 -18.29 15.60
C GLU A 131 -6.33 -18.54 14.57
N LYS A 132 -6.60 -17.59 13.65
CA LYS A 132 -7.63 -17.74 12.60
C LYS A 132 -7.21 -18.70 11.49
N GLY A 133 -5.93 -19.03 11.38
CA GLY A 133 -5.36 -19.84 10.30
C GLY A 133 -4.96 -18.99 9.09
N TYR A 134 -5.08 -19.56 7.89
CA TYR A 134 -4.67 -18.92 6.65
C TYR A 134 -5.80 -18.89 5.62
N VAL A 135 -5.68 -17.97 4.66
CA VAL A 135 -6.50 -17.91 3.45
C VAL A 135 -5.61 -18.11 2.22
N THR A 136 -6.17 -18.58 1.11
CA THR A 136 -5.51 -18.53 -0.19
C THR A 136 -5.69 -17.13 -0.79
N GLU A 137 -4.82 -16.73 -1.71
CA GLU A 137 -4.98 -15.47 -2.45
C GLU A 137 -4.66 -15.69 -3.92
N GLN A 138 -5.43 -15.06 -4.79
CA GLN A 138 -5.02 -14.82 -6.17
C GLN A 138 -5.07 -13.32 -6.36
N GLU A 139 -4.04 -12.77 -6.98
CA GLU A 139 -3.96 -11.33 -7.18
C GLU A 139 -3.34 -10.94 -8.52
N ALA A 140 -3.72 -9.77 -9.01
CA ALA A 140 -3.08 -9.12 -10.15
C ALA A 140 -2.80 -7.66 -9.85
N ILE A 141 -1.58 -7.22 -10.11
CA ILE A 141 -1.06 -5.92 -9.65
C ILE A 141 -0.37 -5.19 -10.78
N PHE A 142 -0.64 -3.90 -10.93
CA PHE A 142 0.16 -3.00 -11.75
C PHE A 142 1.08 -2.15 -10.86
N TRP A 143 2.34 -2.55 -10.81
CA TRP A 143 3.38 -1.91 -10.01
C TRP A 143 4.06 -0.77 -10.77
N VAL A 144 4.06 0.41 -10.17
CA VAL A 144 4.79 1.59 -10.64
C VAL A 144 6.04 1.77 -9.76
N PRO A 145 7.25 1.69 -10.33
CA PRO A 145 8.46 1.99 -9.60
C PRO A 145 8.64 3.50 -9.43
N VAL A 146 8.86 3.94 -8.20
CA VAL A 146 8.85 5.36 -7.80
C VAL A 146 10.09 5.67 -6.97
N LEU A 147 10.76 6.77 -7.30
CA LEU A 147 11.77 7.37 -6.43
C LEU A 147 11.08 8.29 -5.42
N MET A 148 11.27 8.00 -4.15
CA MET A 148 10.96 8.89 -3.04
C MET A 148 12.21 9.70 -2.70
N GLY A 149 12.03 11.00 -2.49
CA GLY A 149 13.13 11.85 -2.09
C GLY A 149 12.68 13.23 -1.61
N THR A 150 13.63 14.15 -1.56
CA THR A 150 13.41 15.54 -1.16
C THR A 150 13.78 16.49 -2.28
N LYS A 151 13.05 17.61 -2.39
CA LYS A 151 13.41 18.71 -3.28
C LYS A 151 14.24 19.73 -2.50
N VAL A 152 15.39 20.10 -3.04
CA VAL A 152 16.24 21.19 -2.55
C VAL A 152 16.32 22.26 -3.65
N GLY A 153 15.47 23.28 -3.54
CA GLY A 153 15.23 24.23 -4.64
C GLY A 153 14.65 23.52 -5.86
N LEU A 154 15.34 23.61 -7.01
CA LEU A 154 14.97 22.93 -8.25
C LEU A 154 15.52 21.50 -8.37
N LEU A 155 16.40 21.08 -7.46
CA LEU A 155 17.05 19.78 -7.51
C LEU A 155 16.24 18.74 -6.75
N PHE A 156 16.04 17.57 -7.36
CA PHE A 156 15.50 16.39 -6.70
C PHE A 156 16.64 15.51 -6.20
N LYS A 157 16.66 15.21 -4.90
CA LYS A 157 17.57 14.26 -4.28
C LYS A 157 16.82 12.95 -4.02
N PRO A 158 17.03 11.89 -4.83
CA PRO A 158 16.42 10.60 -4.57
C PRO A 158 17.01 10.01 -3.28
N GLU A 159 16.15 9.42 -2.45
CA GLU A 159 16.53 8.80 -1.18
C GLU A 159 16.26 7.30 -1.18
N ARG A 160 15.18 6.87 -1.84
CA ARG A 160 14.74 5.47 -1.81
C ARG A 160 13.90 5.12 -3.04
N LEU A 161 14.10 3.92 -3.55
CA LEU A 161 13.16 3.27 -4.46
C LEU A 161 12.01 2.64 -3.67
N VAL A 162 10.78 2.98 -4.05
CA VAL A 162 9.53 2.41 -3.53
C VAL A 162 8.62 1.99 -4.68
N TRP A 163 7.64 1.15 -4.36
CA TRP A 163 6.72 0.57 -5.33
C TRP A 163 5.29 0.98 -4.99
N PHE A 164 4.61 1.58 -5.96
CA PHE A 164 3.22 1.98 -5.84
C PHE A 164 2.34 1.03 -6.63
N MET A 165 1.25 0.54 -6.02
CA MET A 165 0.26 -0.32 -6.68
C MET A 165 -0.82 0.57 -7.29
N ALA A 166 -0.77 0.82 -8.60
CA ALA A 166 -1.75 1.69 -9.26
C ALA A 166 -3.10 1.01 -9.43
N TYR A 167 -3.09 -0.31 -9.67
CA TYR A 167 -4.26 -1.17 -9.76
C TYR A 167 -3.94 -2.50 -9.07
N LEU A 168 -4.91 -3.04 -8.35
CA LEU A 168 -4.76 -4.28 -7.62
C LEU A 168 -6.09 -5.04 -7.54
N PHE A 169 -6.09 -6.29 -7.97
CA PHE A 169 -7.24 -7.17 -8.00
C PHE A 169 -6.95 -8.39 -7.12
N VAL A 170 -7.93 -8.85 -6.34
CA VAL A 170 -7.82 -10.01 -5.44
C VAL A 170 -9.08 -10.87 -5.46
N ASN A 171 -9.01 -12.14 -5.05
CA ASN A 171 -10.13 -13.08 -5.16
C ASN A 171 -10.94 -13.32 -3.88
N ASN A 172 -10.54 -12.75 -2.73
CA ASN A 172 -11.22 -13.00 -1.47
C ASN A 172 -11.26 -11.76 -0.56
N SER A 173 -12.18 -11.79 0.39
CA SER A 173 -12.56 -10.61 1.14
C SER A 173 -11.65 -10.27 2.33
N PRO A 174 -11.10 -11.21 3.13
CA PRO A 174 -10.14 -10.83 4.18
C PRO A 174 -8.90 -10.12 3.62
N VAL A 175 -8.41 -10.62 2.49
CA VAL A 175 -7.29 -10.04 1.75
C VAL A 175 -7.63 -8.65 1.22
N LEU A 176 -8.82 -8.49 0.65
CA LEU A 176 -9.34 -7.21 0.13
C LEU A 176 -9.39 -6.16 1.25
N VAL A 177 -10.08 -6.49 2.34
CA VAL A 177 -10.35 -5.56 3.46
C VAL A 177 -9.05 -5.20 4.15
N SER A 178 -8.23 -6.17 4.53
CA SER A 178 -6.94 -5.94 5.21
C SER A 178 -6.03 -5.02 4.41
N GLY A 179 -5.86 -5.27 3.10
CA GLY A 179 -5.00 -4.44 2.25
C GLY A 179 -5.48 -2.99 2.14
N ARG A 180 -6.80 -2.78 2.02
CA ARG A 180 -7.40 -1.44 1.93
C ARG A 180 -7.31 -0.70 3.26
N GLU A 181 -7.72 -1.36 4.34
CA GLU A 181 -7.90 -0.72 5.63
C GLU A 181 -6.60 -0.46 6.38
N ILE A 182 -5.59 -1.31 6.18
CA ILE A 182 -4.32 -1.21 6.92
C ILE A 182 -3.30 -0.42 6.12
N PHE A 183 -3.12 -0.76 4.84
CA PHE A 183 -2.05 -0.24 3.99
C PHE A 183 -2.52 0.73 2.89
N GLY A 184 -3.83 0.97 2.72
CA GLY A 184 -4.33 1.83 1.66
C GLY A 184 -4.12 1.26 0.26
N PHE A 185 -3.98 -0.06 0.11
CA PHE A 185 -3.85 -0.67 -1.20
C PHE A 185 -5.19 -0.59 -1.93
N PRO A 186 -5.25 -0.18 -3.22
CA PRO A 186 -6.50 0.00 -3.94
C PRO A 186 -7.08 -1.35 -4.44
N LYS A 187 -7.15 -2.36 -3.55
CA LYS A 187 -7.66 -3.70 -3.86
C LYS A 187 -9.10 -3.64 -4.36
N GLN A 188 -9.41 -4.43 -5.38
CA GLN A 188 -10.74 -4.69 -5.92
C GLN A 188 -10.97 -6.20 -5.99
N ILE A 189 -12.23 -6.64 -5.92
CA ILE A 189 -12.54 -8.06 -6.03
C ILE A 189 -12.53 -8.50 -7.51
N ALA A 190 -12.02 -9.70 -7.77
CA ALA A 190 -11.90 -10.28 -9.09
C ALA A 190 -11.95 -11.82 -9.02
N THR A 191 -12.09 -12.44 -10.19
CA THR A 191 -11.93 -13.88 -10.39
C THR A 191 -10.78 -14.15 -11.34
N PHE A 192 -10.12 -15.27 -11.17
CA PHE A 192 -8.88 -15.60 -11.88
C PHE A 192 -8.99 -16.96 -12.53
N THR A 193 -8.32 -17.10 -13.67
CA THR A 193 -8.03 -18.39 -14.29
C THR A 193 -6.52 -18.52 -14.39
N PHE A 194 -5.99 -19.63 -13.90
CA PHE A 194 -4.57 -19.97 -13.95
C PHE A 194 -4.36 -21.23 -14.80
N PRO A 195 -3.14 -21.43 -15.32
CA PRO A 195 -2.81 -22.65 -16.03
C PRO A 195 -2.75 -23.84 -15.08
N SER A 196 -2.86 -25.05 -15.64
CA SER A 196 -2.85 -26.28 -14.86
C SER A 196 -1.48 -26.59 -14.24
N GLN A 197 -0.40 -26.05 -14.79
CA GLN A 197 0.97 -26.25 -14.32
C GLN A 197 1.66 -24.91 -14.02
N PRO A 198 2.36 -24.77 -12.87
CA PRO A 198 3.16 -23.58 -12.59
C PRO A 198 4.22 -23.33 -13.66
N GLY A 199 4.34 -22.08 -14.11
CA GLY A 199 5.29 -21.66 -15.15
C GLY A 199 4.72 -21.64 -16.57
N GLU A 200 3.58 -22.28 -16.83
CA GLU A 200 2.81 -22.05 -18.05
C GLU A 200 2.08 -20.69 -17.96
N THR A 201 1.75 -20.05 -19.08
CA THR A 201 1.01 -18.75 -19.04
C THR A 201 -0.36 -18.80 -19.71
N GLU A 202 -0.85 -19.98 -20.07
CA GLU A 202 -2.13 -20.12 -20.74
C GLU A 202 -2.89 -21.36 -20.23
N PRO A 203 -4.15 -21.21 -19.76
CA PRO A 203 -4.90 -19.95 -19.62
C PRO A 203 -4.41 -19.10 -18.42
N LEU A 204 -4.24 -17.79 -18.60
CA LEU A 204 -4.02 -16.84 -17.50
C LEU A 204 -4.88 -15.59 -17.71
N SER A 205 -5.88 -15.37 -16.87
CA SER A 205 -6.81 -14.25 -17.03
C SER A 205 -7.45 -13.76 -15.74
N VAL A 206 -7.92 -12.52 -15.77
CA VAL A 206 -8.57 -11.82 -14.63
C VAL A 206 -9.87 -11.19 -15.10
N ASP A 207 -10.96 -11.48 -14.39
CA ASP A 207 -12.30 -10.93 -14.60
C ASP A 207 -12.74 -10.17 -13.35
N THR A 208 -13.39 -9.03 -13.49
CA THR A 208 -13.84 -8.19 -12.37
C THR A 208 -15.12 -7.44 -12.72
N LEU A 209 -15.76 -6.86 -11.71
CA LEU A 209 -16.92 -6.01 -11.89
C LEU A 209 -16.50 -4.69 -12.57
N VAL A 210 -17.06 -4.39 -13.73
CA VAL A 210 -16.74 -3.19 -14.51
C VAL A 210 -17.97 -2.36 -14.82
N PHE A 211 -17.75 -1.04 -14.94
CA PHE A 211 -18.67 -0.16 -15.64
C PHE A 211 -18.08 0.11 -17.03
N LYS A 212 -18.62 -0.54 -18.06
CA LYS A 212 -18.14 -0.35 -19.45
C LYS A 212 -18.22 1.10 -19.88
N LYS A 213 -19.28 1.81 -19.48
CA LYS A 213 -19.52 3.24 -19.70
C LYS A 213 -20.04 3.88 -18.41
N PHE A 214 -19.74 5.15 -18.20
CA PHE A 214 -20.39 5.94 -17.15
C PHE A 214 -21.61 6.65 -17.73
N PHE A 215 -22.80 6.22 -17.32
CA PHE A 215 -24.08 6.84 -17.65
C PHE A 215 -25.09 6.46 -16.57
N GLN A 216 -26.16 7.24 -16.41
CA GLN A 216 -27.20 6.95 -15.43
C GLN A 216 -27.87 5.60 -15.72
N ASN A 217 -28.21 4.85 -14.67
CA ASN A 217 -28.92 3.57 -14.72
C ASN A 217 -28.23 2.43 -15.47
N LEU A 218 -26.91 2.50 -15.70
CA LEU A 218 -26.15 1.34 -16.17
C LEU A 218 -25.72 0.45 -15.01
N LYS A 219 -26.08 -0.83 -15.10
CA LYS A 219 -25.63 -1.86 -14.16
C LYS A 219 -24.18 -2.23 -14.45
N ALA A 220 -23.38 -2.40 -13.41
CA ALA A 220 -22.06 -3.01 -13.55
C ALA A 220 -22.17 -4.49 -13.95
N GLU A 221 -21.16 -5.01 -14.63
CA GLU A 221 -21.13 -6.39 -15.11
C GLU A 221 -19.76 -7.00 -14.88
N GLU A 222 -19.73 -8.30 -14.60
CA GLU A 222 -18.47 -9.05 -14.57
C GLU A 222 -17.91 -9.14 -16.00
N ALA A 223 -16.67 -8.71 -16.18
CA ALA A 223 -16.01 -8.77 -17.47
C ALA A 223 -14.51 -8.97 -17.34
N ARG A 224 -13.94 -9.54 -18.40
CA ARG A 224 -12.51 -9.72 -18.58
C ARG A 224 -11.80 -8.37 -18.55
N ILE A 225 -10.77 -8.25 -17.70
CA ILE A 225 -9.91 -7.06 -17.62
C ILE A 225 -8.48 -7.35 -18.12
N ILE A 226 -7.93 -8.54 -17.85
CA ILE A 226 -6.56 -8.93 -18.23
C ILE A 226 -6.57 -10.35 -18.82
N GLU A 227 -5.83 -10.55 -19.90
CA GLU A 227 -5.49 -11.88 -20.43
C GLU A 227 -4.00 -11.96 -20.75
N VAL A 228 -3.40 -13.12 -20.55
CA VAL A 228 -2.08 -13.44 -21.07
C VAL A 228 -2.19 -14.62 -22.01
N LYS A 229 -1.51 -14.53 -23.16
CA LYS A 229 -1.42 -15.58 -24.17
C LYS A 229 0.04 -15.91 -24.44
N THR A 230 0.33 -17.18 -24.74
CA THR A 230 1.64 -17.58 -25.25
C THR A 230 1.61 -17.56 -26.77
N LYS A 231 2.50 -16.81 -27.43
CA LYS A 231 2.73 -17.01 -28.87
C LYS A 231 3.55 -18.30 -29.02
N LYS A 232 2.93 -19.39 -29.49
CA LYS A 232 3.62 -20.67 -29.71
C LYS A 232 4.87 -20.47 -30.59
N SER A 233 6.03 -20.87 -30.08
CA SER A 233 7.28 -21.00 -30.82
C SER A 233 7.78 -22.45 -30.66
N LEU A 234 8.23 -23.06 -31.76
CA LEU A 234 8.58 -24.48 -31.81
C LEU A 234 9.92 -24.82 -31.12
N ASN A 235 10.71 -23.83 -30.69
CA ASN A 235 12.09 -24.01 -30.21
C ASN A 235 12.44 -23.20 -28.94
N ASP A 236 11.48 -23.01 -28.04
CA ASP A 236 11.76 -22.27 -26.80
C ASP A 236 12.28 -23.21 -25.70
N GLN A 237 13.60 -23.39 -25.62
CA GLN A 237 14.20 -23.83 -24.36
C GLN A 237 14.02 -22.72 -23.32
N THR A 238 13.32 -23.05 -22.23
CA THR A 238 13.17 -22.22 -21.03
C THR A 238 14.19 -22.66 -20.00
N ASN A 239 15.08 -21.76 -19.60
CA ASN A 239 15.99 -22.01 -18.49
C ASN A 239 15.24 -21.76 -17.17
N SER A 240 15.43 -22.65 -16.21
CA SER A 240 14.94 -22.50 -14.84
C SER A 240 16.14 -22.36 -13.92
N TYR A 241 16.01 -21.48 -12.92
CA TYR A 241 17.06 -21.09 -12.00
C TYR A 241 16.58 -21.31 -10.57
N GLU A 242 17.39 -21.95 -9.74
CA GLU A 242 17.16 -22.07 -8.28
C GLU A 242 17.96 -21.02 -7.51
N ASP A 243 19.06 -20.52 -8.08
CA ASP A 243 19.85 -19.42 -7.51
C ASP A 243 19.26 -18.06 -7.95
N PRO A 244 18.90 -17.17 -7.00
CA PRO A 244 18.31 -15.87 -7.32
C PRO A 244 19.29 -14.93 -8.04
N ALA A 245 20.60 -15.02 -7.80
CA ALA A 245 21.60 -14.18 -8.47
C ALA A 245 21.80 -14.61 -9.93
N GLU A 246 21.78 -15.90 -10.23
CA GLU A 246 21.79 -16.40 -11.61
C GLU A 246 20.54 -15.98 -12.38
N PHE A 247 19.37 -16.11 -11.74
CA PHE A 247 18.11 -15.66 -12.32
C PHE A 247 18.11 -14.16 -12.60
N LEU A 248 18.60 -13.35 -11.65
CA LEU A 248 18.77 -11.90 -11.81
C LEU A 248 19.65 -11.56 -13.02
N ALA A 249 20.79 -12.24 -13.16
CA ALA A 249 21.69 -12.03 -14.29
C ALA A 249 20.99 -12.34 -15.62
N ASP A 250 20.21 -13.42 -15.69
CA ASP A 250 19.45 -13.76 -16.90
C ASP A 250 18.34 -12.74 -17.18
N MET A 251 17.62 -12.26 -16.16
CA MET A 251 16.65 -11.18 -16.32
C MET A 251 17.30 -9.93 -16.94
N VAL A 252 18.44 -9.48 -16.39
CA VAL A 252 19.17 -8.31 -16.93
C VAL A 252 19.61 -8.52 -18.37
N ASN A 253 20.09 -9.72 -18.73
CA ASN A 253 20.48 -10.04 -20.09
C ASN A 253 19.30 -10.06 -21.08
N ASN A 254 18.10 -10.43 -20.62
CA ASN A 254 16.89 -10.47 -21.44
C ASN A 254 16.11 -9.15 -21.46
N LEU A 255 16.46 -8.17 -20.62
CA LEU A 255 15.84 -6.85 -20.60
C LEU A 255 16.15 -6.07 -21.88
N LYS A 256 15.11 -5.79 -22.65
CA LYS A 256 15.18 -4.93 -23.85
C LYS A 256 14.91 -3.46 -23.52
N ILE A 257 15.63 -2.90 -22.55
CA ILE A 257 15.47 -1.49 -22.14
C ILE A 257 16.80 -0.75 -22.28
N ASN A 258 16.77 0.47 -22.81
CA ASN A 258 17.92 1.37 -22.77
C ASN A 258 18.24 1.70 -21.30
N GLN A 259 19.45 1.37 -20.84
CA GLN A 259 19.88 1.61 -19.46
C GLN A 259 19.67 3.08 -19.10
N VAL A 260 18.81 3.34 -18.10
CA VAL A 260 18.67 4.66 -17.48
C VAL A 260 19.55 4.66 -16.25
N THR A 261 20.72 5.28 -16.34
CA THR A 261 21.61 5.45 -15.19
C THR A 261 21.22 6.74 -14.47
N ILE A 262 20.72 6.64 -13.24
CA ILE A 262 20.65 7.79 -12.32
C ILE A 262 21.94 7.78 -11.49
N PRO A 263 22.61 8.93 -11.27
CA PRO A 263 23.77 8.99 -10.39
C PRO A 263 23.45 8.39 -9.01
N ASN A 264 24.21 7.36 -8.60
CA ASN A 264 24.02 6.57 -7.37
C ASN A 264 22.81 5.61 -7.32
N PHE A 265 22.06 5.43 -8.41
CA PHE A 265 21.00 4.43 -8.53
C PHE A 265 21.11 3.72 -9.88
N ASP A 266 21.52 2.45 -9.86
CA ASP A 266 21.40 1.60 -11.04
C ASP A 266 19.98 1.03 -11.09
N ILE A 267 19.13 1.72 -11.84
CA ILE A 267 17.69 1.45 -11.91
C ILE A 267 17.39 0.05 -12.44
N SER A 268 18.18 -0.47 -13.40
CA SER A 268 17.93 -1.81 -13.97
C SER A 268 18.22 -2.92 -12.97
N LEU A 269 19.27 -2.77 -12.16
CA LEU A 269 19.64 -3.72 -11.13
C LEU A 269 18.80 -3.55 -9.86
N ASP A 270 18.53 -2.35 -9.35
CA ASP A 270 17.77 -2.16 -8.11
C ASP A 270 16.28 -2.47 -8.26
N LEU A 271 15.70 -2.31 -9.45
CA LEU A 271 14.30 -2.68 -9.70
C LEU A 271 14.06 -4.19 -9.71
N ILE A 272 15.09 -4.98 -10.02
CA ILE A 272 14.96 -6.43 -10.09
C ILE A 272 15.62 -7.09 -8.86
N SER A 273 16.80 -6.62 -8.43
CA SER A 273 17.48 -7.11 -7.22
C SER A 273 16.75 -6.72 -5.93
N GLY A 274 16.01 -5.61 -5.93
CA GLY A 274 15.09 -5.27 -4.85
C GLY A 274 14.01 -6.33 -4.63
N ALA A 275 13.64 -7.09 -5.66
CA ALA A 275 12.65 -8.17 -5.58
C ALA A 275 13.24 -9.53 -5.16
N LEU A 276 14.57 -9.73 -5.21
CA LEU A 276 15.19 -11.05 -5.02
C LEU A 276 16.25 -11.11 -3.91
N GLY A 277 16.57 -9.99 -3.24
CA GLY A 277 17.53 -10.00 -2.12
C GLY A 277 17.46 -8.84 -1.13
N LYS A 278 16.53 -7.88 -1.28
CA LYS A 278 16.29 -6.77 -0.33
C LYS A 278 14.79 -6.62 -0.08
N ALA A 279 14.42 -5.81 0.92
CA ALA A 279 13.01 -5.50 1.16
C ALA A 279 12.45 -4.64 0.01
N VAL A 280 11.35 -5.10 -0.61
CA VAL A 280 10.52 -4.31 -1.52
C VAL A 280 9.70 -3.36 -0.67
N ASN A 281 9.92 -2.06 -0.86
CA ASN A 281 9.25 -1.04 -0.07
C ASN A 281 8.00 -0.56 -0.79
N ILE A 282 6.83 -0.85 -0.23
CA ILE A 282 5.55 -0.50 -0.83
C ILE A 282 5.08 0.83 -0.26
N ILE A 283 4.60 1.71 -1.13
CA ILE A 283 3.99 3.00 -0.76
C ILE A 283 2.52 3.01 -1.17
N GLY A 284 1.66 3.56 -0.31
CA GLY A 284 0.22 3.62 -0.54
C GLY A 284 -0.41 4.93 -0.06
N LEU A 285 -1.56 5.27 -0.67
CA LEU A 285 -2.45 6.31 -0.19
C LEU A 285 -3.59 5.65 0.58
N LYS A 286 -3.56 5.78 1.90
CA LYS A 286 -4.64 5.30 2.78
C LYS A 286 -5.65 6.41 2.98
N GLU A 287 -6.85 6.27 2.42
CA GLU A 287 -7.89 7.30 2.45
C GLU A 287 -9.27 6.68 2.69
N PHE A 288 -10.05 7.31 3.56
CA PHE A 288 -11.44 6.93 3.82
C PHE A 288 -12.35 8.14 3.66
N ARG A 289 -13.48 7.92 2.98
CA ARG A 289 -14.49 8.95 2.76
C ARG A 289 -15.13 9.35 4.08
N ASP A 290 -15.39 10.64 4.23
CA ASP A 290 -16.16 11.15 5.35
C ASP A 290 -17.64 10.79 5.22
N ILE A 291 -18.26 10.43 6.34
CA ILE A 291 -19.70 10.15 6.43
C ILE A 291 -20.53 11.44 6.45
N GLU A 292 -19.98 12.55 6.95
CA GLU A 292 -20.67 13.84 7.03
C GLU A 292 -20.62 14.61 5.70
N ASP A 293 -19.50 14.50 4.97
CA ASP A 293 -19.34 15.11 3.65
C ASP A 293 -18.64 14.14 2.70
N SER A 294 -19.44 13.53 1.82
CA SER A 294 -18.96 12.56 0.83
C SER A 294 -17.88 13.09 -0.13
N SER A 295 -17.69 14.42 -0.24
CA SER A 295 -16.65 15.04 -1.07
C SER A 295 -15.28 15.09 -0.38
N THR A 296 -15.22 14.81 0.92
CA THR A 296 -14.00 14.89 1.74
C THR A 296 -13.59 13.52 2.29
N ALA A 297 -12.39 13.47 2.88
CA ALA A 297 -11.87 12.29 3.56
C ALA A 297 -11.81 12.54 5.07
N CYS A 298 -12.32 11.61 5.87
CA CYS A 298 -12.21 11.65 7.34
C CYS A 298 -10.82 11.21 7.83
N TYR A 299 -10.07 10.50 6.98
CA TYR A 299 -8.68 10.15 7.20
C TYR A 299 -7.96 10.05 5.86
N LYS A 300 -6.76 10.61 5.79
CA LYS A 300 -5.89 10.52 4.63
C LYS A 300 -4.43 10.43 5.07
N ALA A 301 -3.68 9.48 4.53
CA ALA A 301 -2.28 9.31 4.85
C ALA A 301 -1.46 8.70 3.71
N ILE A 302 -0.20 9.10 3.62
CA ILE A 302 0.81 8.37 2.86
C ILE A 302 1.44 7.35 3.79
N VAL A 303 1.29 6.08 3.46
CA VAL A 303 1.79 4.97 4.27
C VAL A 303 2.83 4.17 3.50
N TYR A 304 3.72 3.56 4.27
CA TYR A 304 4.85 2.79 3.79
C TYR A 304 4.87 1.44 4.48
N THR A 305 5.11 0.35 3.76
CA THR A 305 5.37 -0.97 4.37
C THR A 305 6.47 -1.74 3.65
N PRO A 306 7.39 -2.39 4.38
CA PRO A 306 8.36 -3.31 3.78
C PRO A 306 7.75 -4.70 3.54
N MET A 307 8.05 -5.25 2.37
CA MET A 307 7.84 -6.65 2.00
C MET A 307 9.22 -7.32 1.88
N ARG A 308 9.44 -8.44 2.58
CA ARG A 308 10.72 -9.16 2.56
C ARG A 308 10.53 -10.55 1.98
N VAL A 309 11.24 -10.86 0.90
CA VAL A 309 11.38 -12.24 0.43
C VAL A 309 12.11 -13.05 1.49
N THR A 310 11.50 -14.16 1.91
CA THR A 310 12.04 -15.06 2.94
C THR A 310 12.63 -16.33 2.34
N ASN A 311 12.14 -16.75 1.18
CA ASN A 311 12.64 -17.91 0.46
C ASN A 311 12.46 -17.70 -1.04
N PHE A 312 13.45 -18.07 -1.84
CA PHE A 312 13.34 -18.14 -3.30
C PHE A 312 13.55 -19.59 -3.71
N SER A 313 12.59 -20.13 -4.46
CA SER A 313 12.63 -21.54 -4.88
C SER A 313 13.01 -21.67 -6.35
N ARG A 314 12.46 -20.80 -7.21
CA ARG A 314 12.59 -20.96 -8.66
C ARG A 314 12.35 -19.66 -9.42
N GLY A 315 13.09 -19.45 -10.50
CA GLY A 315 12.86 -18.40 -11.49
C GLY A 315 12.95 -18.93 -12.91
N THR A 316 12.17 -18.38 -13.84
CA THR A 316 12.16 -18.78 -15.26
C THR A 316 11.85 -17.58 -16.14
N ILE A 317 12.59 -17.41 -17.23
CA ILE A 317 12.23 -16.42 -18.26
C ILE A 317 11.16 -17.01 -19.17
N ILE A 318 10.04 -16.29 -19.27
CA ILE A 318 8.93 -16.67 -20.15
C ILE A 318 9.15 -15.98 -21.50
N LYS A 319 9.16 -16.78 -22.56
CA LYS A 319 9.30 -16.29 -23.92
C LYS A 319 7.92 -16.08 -24.54
N ASN A 320 7.85 -15.13 -25.46
CA ASN A 320 6.74 -14.99 -26.40
C ASN A 320 5.36 -14.69 -25.78
N SER A 321 5.30 -14.07 -24.60
CA SER A 321 4.04 -13.64 -23.98
C SER A 321 3.40 -12.44 -24.69
N LEU A 322 2.06 -12.42 -24.69
CA LEU A 322 1.24 -11.29 -25.11
C LEU A 322 0.24 -10.98 -23.99
N VAL A 323 0.26 -9.75 -23.49
CA VAL A 323 -0.72 -9.26 -22.50
C VAL A 323 -1.82 -8.51 -23.23
N LYS A 324 -3.08 -8.84 -22.95
CA LYS A 324 -4.24 -8.07 -23.38
C LYS A 324 -4.87 -7.38 -22.18
N ILE A 325 -5.14 -6.09 -22.31
CA ILE A 325 -5.84 -5.29 -21.29
C ILE A 325 -7.10 -4.72 -21.91
N HIS A 326 -8.25 -5.00 -21.30
CA HIS A 326 -9.54 -4.47 -21.74
C HIS A 326 -9.78 -3.11 -21.09
N ASN A 327 -10.09 -2.09 -21.90
CA ASN A 327 -10.32 -0.74 -21.42
C ASN A 327 -11.82 -0.52 -21.16
N TYR A 328 -12.16 -0.14 -19.93
CA TYR A 328 -13.51 0.23 -19.52
C TYR A 328 -13.52 1.60 -18.86
N ALA A 329 -14.70 2.24 -18.77
CA ALA A 329 -14.80 3.55 -18.13
C ALA A 329 -14.34 3.54 -16.66
N SER A 330 -14.62 2.46 -15.90
CA SER A 330 -14.14 2.25 -14.53
C SER A 330 -12.69 1.83 -14.40
N HIS A 331 -12.07 1.34 -15.48
CA HIS A 331 -10.73 0.78 -15.49
C HIS A 331 -9.95 1.29 -16.71
N ARG A 332 -9.46 2.52 -16.61
CA ARG A 332 -8.71 3.18 -17.69
C ARG A 332 -7.22 2.86 -17.60
N ILE A 333 -6.90 1.59 -17.37
CA ILE A 333 -5.55 1.10 -17.01
C ILE A 333 -4.51 1.57 -18.02
N CYS A 334 -4.73 1.31 -19.32
CA CYS A 334 -3.76 1.70 -20.34
C CYS A 334 -3.61 3.22 -20.47
N GLN A 335 -4.70 3.96 -20.34
CA GLN A 335 -4.69 5.43 -20.46
C GLN A 335 -3.98 6.08 -19.28
N GLU A 336 -4.29 5.66 -18.05
CA GLU A 336 -3.71 6.23 -16.83
C GLU A 336 -2.24 5.86 -16.66
N LEU A 337 -1.86 4.62 -16.99
CA LEU A 337 -0.47 4.16 -16.90
C LEU A 337 0.36 4.55 -18.13
N GLY A 338 -0.27 5.11 -19.17
CA GLY A 338 0.41 5.48 -20.41
C GLY A 338 0.97 4.28 -21.18
N LEU A 339 0.28 3.13 -21.15
CA LEU A 339 0.64 1.95 -21.90
C LEU A 339 0.33 2.11 -23.40
N SER A 340 0.96 1.27 -24.21
CA SER A 340 0.74 1.23 -25.67
C SER A 340 -0.71 0.87 -26.01
N ASN A 341 -1.20 1.33 -27.16
CA ASN A 341 -2.55 1.07 -27.66
C ASN A 341 -3.67 1.47 -26.68
N SER A 342 -3.48 2.56 -25.94
CA SER A 342 -4.40 3.01 -24.87
C SER A 342 -5.80 3.38 -25.34
N ASP A 343 -5.97 3.74 -26.61
CA ASP A 343 -7.26 4.12 -27.18
C ASP A 343 -8.07 2.91 -27.72
N ALA A 344 -7.44 1.74 -27.82
CA ALA A 344 -8.13 0.53 -28.26
C ALA A 344 -9.05 -0.01 -27.16
N GLN A 345 -10.18 -0.61 -27.54
CA GLN A 345 -11.05 -1.31 -26.58
C GLN A 345 -10.30 -2.44 -25.87
N VAL A 346 -9.42 -3.13 -26.59
CA VAL A 346 -8.50 -4.12 -26.05
C VAL A 346 -7.09 -3.76 -26.51
N ALA A 347 -6.23 -3.39 -25.56
CA ALA A 347 -4.84 -3.10 -25.81
C ALA A 347 -4.04 -4.42 -25.80
N GLU A 348 -3.45 -4.78 -26.94
CA GLU A 348 -2.49 -5.88 -27.01
C GLU A 348 -1.07 -5.34 -26.85
N ILE A 349 -0.35 -5.85 -25.86
CA ILE A 349 0.95 -5.35 -25.43
C ILE A 349 1.92 -6.53 -25.35
N THR A 350 3.03 -6.45 -26.09
CA THR A 350 4.14 -7.40 -25.94
C THR A 350 5.07 -6.89 -24.83
N PRO A 351 5.25 -7.63 -23.73
CA PRO A 351 6.14 -7.21 -22.64
C PRO A 351 7.60 -7.15 -23.10
N SER A 352 8.37 -6.23 -22.50
CA SER A 352 9.82 -6.12 -22.71
C SER A 352 10.59 -7.27 -22.03
N LEU A 353 9.99 -7.85 -20.98
CA LEU A 353 10.44 -9.02 -20.24
C LEU A 353 9.22 -9.74 -19.68
N SER A 354 9.20 -11.06 -19.72
CA SER A 354 8.21 -11.88 -19.03
C SER A 354 8.92 -12.94 -18.22
N PHE A 355 8.45 -13.22 -17.01
CA PHE A 355 9.11 -14.14 -16.10
C PHE A 355 8.11 -14.82 -15.17
N TYR A 356 8.52 -15.95 -14.62
CA TYR A 356 7.84 -16.65 -13.55
C TYR A 356 8.82 -16.80 -12.37
N ILE A 357 8.34 -16.59 -11.15
CA ILE A 357 9.09 -16.87 -9.93
C ILE A 357 8.22 -17.60 -8.90
N ASN A 358 8.85 -18.48 -8.12
CA ASN A 358 8.29 -19.12 -6.94
C ASN A 358 9.06 -18.69 -5.69
N PHE A 359 8.37 -18.12 -4.71
CA PHE A 359 9.00 -17.56 -3.50
C PHE A 359 8.01 -17.46 -2.34
N ASP A 360 8.54 -17.20 -1.15
CA ASP A 360 7.79 -16.84 0.05
C ASP A 360 8.17 -15.42 0.49
N PHE A 361 7.25 -14.70 1.14
CA PHE A 361 7.55 -13.39 1.68
C PHE A 361 6.76 -13.04 2.93
N GLN A 362 7.23 -12.01 3.63
CA GLN A 362 6.54 -11.40 4.77
C GLN A 362 6.21 -9.94 4.45
N VAL A 363 5.00 -9.49 4.78
CA VAL A 363 4.63 -8.08 4.79
C VAL A 363 4.62 -7.60 6.23
N ASP A 364 5.42 -6.58 6.51
CA ASP A 364 5.57 -6.06 7.86
C ASP A 364 4.54 -5.01 8.24
N ASN A 365 4.63 -4.60 9.50
CA ASN A 365 4.01 -3.39 9.97
C ASN A 365 4.52 -2.18 9.18
N GLY A 366 3.58 -1.37 8.73
CA GLY A 366 3.88 -0.13 8.03
C GLY A 366 4.20 1.04 8.96
N LYS A 367 4.47 2.18 8.33
CA LYS A 367 4.64 3.50 8.96
C LYS A 367 3.81 4.53 8.20
N VAL A 368 3.29 5.51 8.94
CA VAL A 368 2.70 6.72 8.37
C VAL A 368 3.83 7.70 8.07
N LEU A 369 3.94 8.16 6.83
CA LEU A 369 4.94 9.15 6.38
C LEU A 369 4.36 10.58 6.37
N TRP A 370 3.05 10.68 6.17
CA TRP A 370 2.28 11.92 6.20
C TRP A 370 0.82 11.58 6.51
N GLU A 371 0.13 12.44 7.25
CA GLU A 371 -1.29 12.29 7.58
C GLU A 371 -2.03 13.63 7.61
N GLU A 372 -3.31 13.60 7.26
CA GLU A 372 -4.28 14.70 7.34
C GLU A 372 -5.64 14.17 7.83
N GLY A 373 -6.39 14.99 8.56
CA GLY A 373 -7.79 14.73 8.93
C GLY A 373 -8.06 14.44 10.41
N TRP A 374 -7.16 13.76 11.14
CA TRP A 374 -7.50 13.29 12.50
C TRP A 374 -7.31 14.32 13.63
N GLN A 375 -6.32 15.22 13.55
CA GLN A 375 -5.96 16.10 14.68
C GLN A 375 -6.67 17.45 14.71
N LYS A 376 -7.26 17.91 13.60
CA LYS A 376 -7.93 19.23 13.53
C LYS A 376 -9.35 19.19 14.09
N ARG A 377 -10.15 18.18 13.69
CA ARG A 377 -11.59 18.14 14.00
C ARG A 377 -11.90 18.14 15.50
N TRP A 378 -11.14 17.38 16.30
CA TRP A 378 -11.38 17.28 17.76
C TRP A 378 -10.89 18.49 18.55
N LYS A 379 -9.95 19.29 18.03
CA LYS A 379 -9.52 20.53 18.69
C LYS A 379 -10.48 21.68 18.47
N ASP A 380 -11.23 21.66 17.37
CA ASP A 380 -12.14 22.74 16.99
C ASP A 380 -13.58 22.49 17.50
N GLN A 381 -13.93 21.26 17.89
CA GLN A 381 -15.28 20.87 18.32
C GLN A 381 -15.55 20.94 19.83
N GLU A 382 -14.59 21.33 20.68
CA GLU A 382 -14.85 21.56 22.12
C GLU A 382 -15.72 22.81 22.40
N THR A 383 -16.23 23.50 21.37
CA THR A 383 -17.01 24.73 21.53
C THR A 383 -18.50 24.61 21.19
N ASP A 384 -18.97 23.53 20.57
CA ASP A 384 -20.34 23.46 20.05
C ASP A 384 -21.00 22.09 20.29
N LEU A 385 -21.22 21.71 21.55
CA LEU A 385 -22.15 20.64 21.91
C LEU A 385 -23.05 21.10 23.07
N ASP A 386 -24.12 21.81 22.70
CA ASP A 386 -25.35 21.98 23.49
C ASP A 386 -26.41 20.96 23.07
#